data_AF-A0A7U9DVM6-F1
#
_entry.id   AF-A0A7U9DVM6-F1
#
_cell.length_a   1.000
_cell.length_b   1.000
_cell.length_c   1.000
_cell.angle_alpha   90.00
_cell.angle_beta   90.00
_cell.angle_gamma   90.00
#
_symmetry.space_group_name_H-M   'P 1'
#
loop_
_entity.id
_entity.type
_entity.pdbx_description
1 polymer ?
#
loop_
_entity_poly.entity_id
_entity_poly.type
_entity_poly.pdbx_seq_one_letter_code
_entity_poly.pdbx_strand_id
1 'polypeptide(L)'
;MGHAVVRSVTVSEASLHDDERARIRDAIDRLLAGTATQSNGSFTVVALAAEAGVHRMALLKRHVDLKNEFYERVRNETNQTPEAEKRLRETVTKLKKTISEQRKEIEELRATAAGLTFANAVLVEKLRSRNSPRE
;
A
#
# COMPACT_ATOMS: atom_id res chain seq x y z
N MET A 1 -28.95 48.89 -19.53
CA MET A 1 -27.63 48.91 -18.86
C MET A 1 -27.46 47.58 -18.10
N GLY A 2 -27.00 46.51 -18.75
CA GLY A 2 -26.98 45.18 -18.11
C GLY A 2 -26.14 44.09 -18.80
N HIS A 3 -25.66 44.31 -20.03
CA HIS A 3 -24.89 43.32 -20.77
C HIS A 3 -23.37 43.39 -20.56
N ALA A 4 -22.83 44.48 -20.00
CA ALA A 4 -21.38 44.67 -19.86
C ALA A 4 -20.76 43.97 -18.64
N VAL A 5 -21.53 43.76 -17.56
CA VAL A 5 -21.02 43.20 -16.29
C VAL A 5 -20.92 41.67 -16.30
N VAL A 6 -21.78 40.98 -17.06
CA VAL A 6 -21.72 39.51 -17.13
C VAL A 6 -20.50 39.04 -17.92
N ARG A 7 -20.11 39.77 -18.98
CA ARG A 7 -18.93 39.43 -19.80
C ARG A 7 -17.59 39.60 -19.07
N SER A 8 -17.47 40.57 -18.16
CA SER A 8 -16.22 40.78 -17.40
C SER A 8 -15.99 39.71 -16.32
N VAL A 9 -17.05 39.19 -15.70
CA VAL A 9 -16.97 38.12 -14.70
C VAL A 9 -16.59 36.78 -15.35
N THR A 10 -17.18 36.45 -16.50
CA THR A 10 -16.90 35.18 -17.19
C THR A 10 -15.46 35.06 -17.70
N VAL A 11 -14.84 36.17 -18.11
CA VAL A 11 -13.44 36.18 -18.58
C VAL A 11 -12.46 36.02 -17.39
N SER A 12 -12.82 36.56 -16.22
CA SER A 12 -12.02 36.43 -15.00
C SER A 12 -12.05 35.01 -14.42
N GLU A 13 -13.19 34.33 -14.49
CA GLU A 13 -13.32 32.96 -13.98
C GLU A 13 -12.67 31.91 -14.92
N ALA A 14 -12.73 32.14 -16.24
CA ALA A 14 -12.03 31.30 -17.21
C ALA A 14 -10.50 31.40 -17.08
N SER A 15 -9.97 32.61 -16.88
CA SER A 15 -8.52 32.82 -16.69
C SER A 15 -8.00 32.21 -15.38
N LEU A 16 -8.76 32.31 -14.30
CA LEU A 16 -8.42 31.64 -13.03
C LEU A 16 -8.37 30.11 -13.15
N HIS A 17 -9.24 29.53 -13.97
CA HIS A 17 -9.23 28.08 -14.23
C HIS A 17 -8.03 27.66 -15.09
N ASP A 18 -7.64 28.45 -16.09
CA ASP A 18 -6.47 28.14 -16.90
C ASP A 18 -5.17 28.23 -16.07
N ASP A 19 -5.07 29.24 -15.18
CA ASP A 19 -3.98 29.36 -14.23
C ASP A 19 -3.94 28.19 -13.24
N GLU A 20 -5.11 27.72 -12.77
CA GLU A 20 -5.21 26.54 -11.90
C GLU A 20 -4.74 25.28 -12.60
N ARG A 21 -5.13 25.08 -13.87
CA ARG A 21 -4.70 23.93 -14.67
C ARG A 21 -3.20 23.95 -14.95
N ALA A 22 -2.61 25.11 -15.20
CA ALA A 22 -1.16 25.25 -15.35
C ALA A 22 -0.42 24.83 -14.08
N ARG A 23 -0.85 25.33 -12.90
CA ARG A 23 -0.26 24.93 -11.61
C ARG A 23 -0.35 23.43 -11.34
N ILE A 24 -1.47 22.80 -11.71
CA ILE A 24 -1.64 21.35 -11.56
C ILE A 24 -0.67 20.57 -12.46
N ARG A 25 -0.48 21.00 -13.72
CA ARG A 25 0.47 20.33 -14.63
C ARG A 25 1.91 20.47 -14.15
N ASP A 26 2.33 21.67 -13.75
CA ASP A 26 3.67 21.89 -13.20
C ASP A 26 3.91 21.04 -11.94
N ALA A 27 2.89 20.87 -11.10
CA ALA A 27 2.95 20.01 -9.92
C ALA A 27 3.05 18.52 -10.27
N ILE A 28 2.38 18.06 -11.34
CA ILE A 28 2.53 16.69 -11.87
C ILE A 28 3.99 16.46 -12.28
N ASP A 29 4.57 17.39 -13.05
CA ASP A 29 5.96 17.26 -13.52
C ASP A 29 6.96 17.25 -12.37
N ARG A 30 6.78 18.12 -11.35
CA ARG A 30 7.63 18.11 -10.14
C ARG A 30 7.52 16.81 -9.36
N LEU A 31 6.31 16.27 -9.20
CA LEU A 31 6.11 14.99 -8.52
C LEU A 31 6.80 13.86 -9.27
N LEU A 32 6.58 13.75 -10.57
CA LEU A 32 7.19 12.69 -11.40
C LEU A 32 8.71 12.80 -11.48
N ALA A 33 9.26 14.02 -11.47
CA ALA A 33 10.70 14.27 -11.42
C ALA A 33 11.33 14.05 -10.02
N GLY A 34 10.51 13.83 -8.97
CA GLY A 34 10.99 13.70 -7.60
C GLY A 34 11.46 15.00 -6.96
N THR A 35 11.05 16.15 -7.49
CA THR A 35 11.43 17.50 -7.03
C THR A 35 10.28 18.22 -6.31
N ALA A 36 9.45 17.45 -5.60
CA ALA A 36 8.32 17.99 -4.83
C ALA A 36 8.78 19.03 -3.81
N THR A 37 8.05 20.15 -3.74
CA THR A 37 8.41 21.31 -2.91
C THR A 37 7.44 21.58 -1.78
N GLN A 38 6.15 21.27 -1.99
CA GLN A 38 5.06 21.59 -1.05
C GLN A 38 4.34 20.35 -0.54
N SER A 39 4.68 19.18 -1.06
CA SER A 39 4.08 17.89 -0.70
C SER A 39 5.15 16.89 -0.25
N ASN A 40 4.69 15.74 0.26
CA ASN A 40 5.55 14.64 0.67
C ASN A 40 6.10 13.80 -0.50
N GLY A 41 5.94 14.26 -1.75
CA GLY A 41 6.42 13.55 -2.94
C GLY A 41 5.66 12.27 -3.30
N SER A 42 4.56 11.95 -2.61
CA SER A 42 3.79 10.73 -2.90
C SER A 42 2.95 10.85 -4.18
N PHE A 43 2.76 9.75 -4.91
CA PHE A 43 1.93 9.73 -6.11
C PHE A 43 0.44 9.56 -5.82
N THR A 44 -0.11 10.51 -5.04
CA THR A 44 -1.52 10.51 -4.63
C THR A 44 -2.21 11.83 -5.00
N VAL A 45 -3.53 11.80 -5.21
CA VAL A 45 -4.32 13.03 -5.44
C VAL A 45 -4.17 14.05 -4.31
N VAL A 46 -3.94 13.59 -3.07
CA VAL A 46 -3.75 14.48 -1.92
C VAL A 46 -2.42 15.22 -2.03
N ALA A 47 -1.34 14.51 -2.37
CA ALA A 47 -0.04 15.13 -2.57
C ALA A 47 -0.02 16.03 -3.80
N LEU A 48 -0.69 15.65 -4.90
CA LEU A 48 -0.84 16.53 -6.07
C LEU A 48 -1.61 17.81 -5.73
N ALA A 49 -2.70 17.71 -4.96
CA ALA A 49 -3.45 18.87 -4.50
C ALA A 49 -2.58 19.82 -3.66
N ALA A 50 -1.82 19.26 -2.71
CA ALA A 50 -0.88 20.01 -1.89
C ALA A 50 0.25 20.66 -2.74
N GLU A 51 0.81 19.92 -3.69
CA GLU A 51 1.90 20.40 -4.56
C GLU A 51 1.46 21.50 -5.53
N ALA A 52 0.21 21.43 -6.01
CA ALA A 52 -0.38 22.44 -6.90
C ALA A 52 -1.00 23.62 -6.16
N GLY A 53 -1.11 23.55 -4.83
CA GLY A 53 -1.77 24.57 -4.01
C GLY A 53 -3.28 24.66 -4.26
N VAL A 54 -3.92 23.54 -4.63
CA VAL A 54 -5.36 23.47 -4.93
C VAL A 54 -6.09 22.58 -3.93
N HIS A 55 -7.39 22.78 -3.79
CA HIS A 55 -8.19 21.91 -2.93
C HIS A 55 -8.40 20.53 -3.61
N ARG A 56 -8.36 19.44 -2.83
CA ARG A 56 -8.55 18.06 -3.35
C ARG A 56 -9.82 17.90 -4.20
N MET A 57 -10.90 18.60 -3.85
CA MET A 57 -12.17 18.52 -4.59
C MET A 57 -12.07 19.10 -6.00
N ALA A 58 -11.14 20.03 -6.27
CA ALA A 58 -10.91 20.55 -7.60
C ALA A 58 -10.47 19.42 -8.55
N LEU A 59 -9.51 18.59 -8.13
CA LEU A 59 -9.03 17.44 -8.89
C LEU A 59 -10.07 16.30 -9.05
N LEU A 60 -11.04 16.20 -8.14
CA LEU A 60 -12.07 15.15 -8.20
C LEU A 60 -13.34 15.55 -8.95
N LYS A 61 -13.62 16.85 -9.08
CA LYS A 61 -14.88 17.33 -9.70
C LYS A 61 -14.63 18.16 -10.95
N ARG A 62 -13.63 19.05 -10.96
CA ARG A 62 -13.38 20.02 -12.03
C ARG A 62 -12.27 19.61 -12.98
N HIS A 63 -11.19 19.05 -12.43
CA HIS A 63 -9.98 18.66 -13.14
C HIS A 63 -9.76 17.15 -13.10
N VAL A 64 -10.84 16.39 -13.35
CA VAL A 64 -10.84 14.92 -13.32
C VAL A 64 -9.91 14.36 -14.41
N ASP A 65 -9.84 15.05 -15.53
CA ASP A 65 -8.93 14.76 -16.63
C ASP A 65 -7.46 14.86 -16.20
N LEU A 66 -7.06 15.93 -15.50
CA LEU A 66 -5.68 16.08 -15.00
C LEU A 66 -5.34 15.04 -13.92
N LYS A 67 -6.31 14.66 -13.09
CA LYS A 67 -6.15 13.55 -12.15
C LYS A 67 -5.90 12.23 -12.89
N ASN A 68 -6.61 11.98 -13.99
CA ASN A 68 -6.45 10.76 -14.77
C ASN A 68 -5.10 10.75 -15.50
N GLU A 69 -4.73 11.86 -16.14
CA GLU A 69 -3.42 12.07 -16.77
C GLU A 69 -2.29 11.81 -15.77
N PHE A 70 -2.39 12.37 -14.56
CA PHE A 70 -1.41 12.12 -13.50
C PHE A 70 -1.21 10.62 -13.22
N TYR A 71 -2.30 9.86 -13.05
CA TYR A 71 -2.19 8.42 -12.78
C TYR A 71 -1.68 7.61 -13.97
N GLU A 72 -2.04 8.01 -15.20
CA GLU A 72 -1.51 7.41 -16.42
C GLU A 72 0.01 7.65 -16.54
N ARG A 73 0.44 8.89 -16.31
CA ARG A 73 1.86 9.26 -16.33
C ARG A 73 2.64 8.58 -15.21
N VAL A 74 2.10 8.49 -13.99
CA VAL A 74 2.71 7.69 -12.90
C VAL A 74 2.91 6.23 -13.31
N ARG A 75 1.93 5.64 -14.00
CA ARG A 75 2.02 4.25 -14.46
C ARG A 75 3.06 4.07 -15.58
N ASN A 76 3.15 5.03 -16.48
CA ASN A 76 3.96 4.94 -17.70
C ASN A 76 5.40 5.41 -17.51
N GLU A 77 5.60 6.53 -16.81
CA GLU A 77 6.89 7.20 -16.67
C GLU A 77 7.65 6.70 -15.46
N THR A 78 6.96 6.37 -14.37
CA THR A 78 7.69 6.07 -13.14
C THR A 78 8.18 4.62 -13.12
N ASN A 79 7.53 3.65 -13.79
CA ASN A 79 7.87 2.21 -13.72
C ASN A 79 8.05 1.66 -12.28
N GLN A 80 7.77 2.48 -11.26
CA GLN A 80 8.01 2.23 -9.86
C GLN A 80 6.74 1.58 -9.33
N THR A 81 6.86 0.32 -8.98
CA THR A 81 5.90 -0.33 -8.08
C THR A 81 5.68 0.63 -6.90
N PRO A 82 4.46 1.14 -6.67
CA PRO A 82 4.20 2.13 -5.64
C PRO A 82 4.86 1.72 -4.32
N GLU A 83 5.45 2.64 -3.57
CA GLU A 83 6.18 2.30 -2.33
C GLU A 83 5.32 1.46 -1.37
N ALA A 84 4.01 1.72 -1.33
CA ALA A 84 3.04 0.91 -0.60
C ALA A 84 2.98 -0.55 -1.08
N GLU A 85 3.01 -0.78 -2.40
CA GLU A 85 3.07 -2.11 -2.98
C GLU A 85 4.43 -2.77 -2.76
N LYS A 86 5.54 -2.01 -2.79
CA LYS A 86 6.87 -2.52 -2.41
C LYS A 86 6.90 -2.99 -0.94
N ARG A 87 6.41 -2.15 -0.02
CA ARG A 87 6.27 -2.48 1.42
C ARG A 87 5.34 -3.68 1.63
N LEU A 88 4.27 -3.78 0.84
CA LEU A 88 3.37 -4.93 0.89
C LEU A 88 4.08 -6.21 0.43
N ARG A 89 4.86 -6.17 -0.66
CA ARG A 89 5.66 -7.30 -1.13
C ARG A 89 6.72 -7.73 -0.11
N GLU A 90 7.40 -6.77 0.52
CA GLU A 90 8.33 -7.03 1.63
C GLU A 90 7.62 -7.69 2.83
N THR A 91 6.40 -7.24 3.16
CA THR A 91 5.59 -7.84 4.22
C THR A 91 5.16 -9.26 3.87
N VAL A 92 4.70 -9.49 2.63
CA VAL A 92 4.28 -10.81 2.15
C VAL A 92 5.45 -11.79 2.15
N THR A 93 6.64 -11.37 1.72
CA THR A 93 7.84 -12.23 1.74
C THR A 93 8.25 -12.57 3.17
N LYS A 94 8.25 -11.59 4.08
CA LYS A 94 8.51 -11.82 5.51
C LYS A 94 7.49 -12.79 6.13
N LEU A 95 6.19 -12.58 5.89
CA LEU A 95 5.13 -13.45 6.41
C LEU A 95 5.23 -14.88 5.86
N LYS A 96 5.54 -15.05 4.57
CA LYS A 96 5.75 -16.38 3.98
C LYS A 96 6.91 -17.11 4.66
N LYS A 97 8.02 -16.40 4.93
CA LYS A 97 9.17 -16.96 5.65
C LYS A 97 8.77 -17.40 7.06
N THR A 98 8.11 -16.53 7.82
CA THR A 98 7.63 -16.85 9.18
C THR A 98 6.68 -18.04 9.18
N ILE A 99 5.75 -18.12 8.22
CA ILE A 99 4.84 -19.28 8.11
C ILE A 99 5.63 -20.57 7.85
N SER A 100 6.66 -20.55 7.00
CA SER A 100 7.48 -21.75 6.77
C SER A 100 8.27 -22.17 8.01
N GLU A 101 8.82 -21.20 8.75
CA GLU A 101 9.57 -21.46 9.99
C GLU A 101 8.65 -22.05 11.06
N GLN A 102 7.47 -21.44 11.27
CA GLN A 102 6.47 -21.92 12.22
C GLN A 102 5.93 -23.30 11.84
N ARG A 103 5.74 -23.59 10.55
CA ARG A 103 5.31 -24.92 10.11
C ARG A 103 6.36 -25.98 10.45
N LYS A 104 7.63 -25.67 10.22
CA LYS A 104 8.74 -26.56 10.56
C LYS A 104 8.80 -26.81 12.07
N GLU A 105 8.67 -25.76 12.87
CA GLU A 105 8.65 -25.87 14.33
C GLU A 105 7.47 -26.71 14.82
N ILE A 106 6.27 -26.54 14.24
CA ILE A 106 5.11 -27.38 14.56
C ILE A 106 5.36 -28.86 14.21
N GLU A 107 5.99 -29.15 13.07
CA GLU A 107 6.35 -30.52 12.69
C GLU A 107 7.35 -31.15 13.67
N GLU A 108 8.39 -30.40 14.05
CA GLU A 108 9.39 -30.83 15.02
C GLU A 108 8.74 -31.11 16.39
N LEU A 109 7.93 -30.19 16.89
CA LEU A 109 7.21 -30.36 18.16
C LEU A 109 6.26 -31.56 18.14
N ARG A 110 5.57 -31.79 17.01
CA ARG A 110 4.71 -32.97 16.84
C ARG A 110 5.51 -34.27 16.85
N ALA A 111 6.67 -34.30 16.19
CA ALA A 111 7.56 -35.46 16.21
C ALA A 111 8.08 -35.75 17.63
N THR A 112 8.49 -34.73 18.37
CA THR A 112 8.90 -34.88 19.78
C THR A 112 7.76 -35.39 20.65
N ALA A 113 6.56 -34.82 20.53
CA ALA A 113 5.39 -35.25 21.30
C ALA A 113 5.02 -36.72 20.99
N ALA A 114 5.09 -37.13 19.73
CA ALA A 114 4.86 -38.52 19.33
C ALA A 114 5.92 -39.46 19.95
N GLY A 115 7.20 -39.07 19.90
CA GLY A 115 8.30 -39.84 20.51
C GLY A 115 8.16 -40.01 22.03
N LEU A 116 7.80 -38.94 22.74
CA LEU A 116 7.54 -39.00 24.19
C LEU A 116 6.32 -39.87 24.52
N THR A 117 5.25 -39.76 23.72
CA THR A 117 4.05 -40.60 23.89
C THR A 117 4.39 -42.09 23.71
N PHE A 118 5.20 -42.41 22.70
CA PHE A 118 5.67 -43.78 22.46
C PHE A 118 6.55 -44.29 23.60
N ALA A 119 7.52 -43.51 24.05
CA ALA A 119 8.39 -43.88 25.17
C ALA A 119 7.59 -44.13 26.46
N ASN A 120 6.60 -43.29 26.75
CA ASN A 120 5.69 -43.48 27.87
C ASN A 120 4.88 -44.77 27.76
N ALA A 121 4.33 -45.08 26.57
CA ALA A 121 3.59 -46.32 26.34
C ALA A 121 4.46 -47.56 26.59
N VAL A 122 5.69 -47.57 26.07
CA VAL A 122 6.65 -48.67 26.29
C VAL A 122 6.99 -48.82 27.78
N LEU A 123 7.20 -47.71 28.50
CA LEU A 123 7.50 -47.76 29.93
C LEU A 123 6.33 -48.31 30.74
N VAL A 124 5.11 -47.88 30.43
CA VAL A 124 3.88 -48.38 31.06
C VAL A 124 3.74 -49.89 30.83
N GLU A 125 3.98 -50.37 29.61
CA GLU A 125 3.92 -51.80 29.32
C GLU A 125 5.00 -52.57 30.10
N LYS A 126 6.25 -52.09 30.12
CA LYS A 126 7.35 -52.70 30.85
C LYS A 126 7.13 -52.74 32.37
N LEU A 127 6.36 -51.79 32.91
CA LEU A 127 5.92 -51.79 34.30
C LEU A 127 4.80 -52.80 34.53
N ARG A 128 3.82 -52.90 33.62
CA ARG A 128 2.76 -53.92 33.67
C ARG A 128 3.34 -55.34 33.65
N SER A 129 4.21 -55.65 32.68
CA SER A 129 4.79 -57.00 32.57
C SER A 129 5.69 -57.36 33.76
N ARG A 130 6.29 -56.37 34.45
CA ARG A 130 7.05 -56.61 35.69
C ARG A 130 6.16 -56.89 36.90
N ASN A 131 4.97 -56.30 36.96
CA ASN A 131 4.04 -56.42 38.08
C ASN A 131 3.02 -57.57 37.89
N SER A 132 3.02 -58.24 36.73
CA SER A 132 2.25 -59.47 36.52
C SER A 132 2.83 -60.62 37.37
N PRO A 133 2.03 -61.24 38.26
CA PRO A 133 2.47 -62.41 39.02
C PRO A 133 2.86 -63.55 38.08
N ARG A 134 3.98 -64.22 38.39
CA ARG A 134 4.30 -65.52 37.78
C ARG A 134 3.38 -66.55 38.43
N GLU A 135 2.29 -66.89 37.76
CA GLU A 135 1.52 -68.12 38.02
C GLU A 135 2.22 -69.33 37.43
#